data_AF-A0A4Q1ZR66-F1
#
_entry.id   AF-A0A4Q1ZR66-F1
#
_cell.length_a   1.000
_cell.length_b   1.000
_cell.length_c   1.000
_cell.angle_alpha   90.00
_cell.angle_beta   90.00
_cell.angle_gamma   90.00
#
_symmetry.space_group_name_H-M   'P 1'
#
loop_
_entity.id
_entity.type
_entity.pdbx_description
1 polymer ?
#
loop_
_entity_poly.entity_id
_entity_poly.type
_entity_poly.pdbx_seq_one_letter_code
_entity_poly.pdbx_strand_id
1 'polypeptide(L)'
;MFRQFIDTILNLNVVGLTIVIIIVGLLIAAFTINIFVVLGYRRMLRDLSSEKNRQGRLFEHKILNNITSDYLKAGKEHSGEVNTQAIIEKHFDMEMKVSQLGERYVKTSVSLMIILGLVGTFFGLTMSIGQLVNLLAKDVGNALSVDSSITQSLISAMSGMSVAFVTSLFGISASIVMTLFNLFFNASQRRVNLMVHLEEYLDNDVFKDVREYRTVSGTSFSGAAVSFGGGDTVTVEAMKVLTDTLVDRLYGVTGEMAATAEAFQETITSFDLSLKVFAESARDFREFNHHLKDNVQRMSLGFSDFTQEMTHQTERMASGYDSIKDLTKTLKELAKDE
;
A
#
# COMPACT_ATOMS: atom_id res chain seq x y z
N MET A 1 -27.08 17.15 -12.04
CA MET A 1 -26.26 15.91 -11.98
C MET A 1 -25.67 15.67 -10.59
N PHE A 2 -24.82 16.55 -10.02
CA PHE A 2 -24.23 16.33 -8.69
C PHE A 2 -25.26 16.27 -7.54
N ARG A 3 -26.27 17.17 -7.52
CA ARG A 3 -27.36 17.10 -6.53
C ARG A 3 -28.17 15.80 -6.62
N GLN A 4 -28.55 15.38 -7.82
CA GLN A 4 -29.26 14.11 -8.04
C GLN A 4 -28.44 12.90 -7.57
N PHE A 5 -27.12 12.93 -7.73
CA PHE A 5 -26.24 11.88 -7.22
C PHE A 5 -26.21 11.85 -5.69
N ILE A 6 -26.14 13.02 -5.04
CA ILE A 6 -26.24 13.14 -3.58
C ILE A 6 -27.61 12.66 -3.09
N ASP A 7 -28.70 13.05 -3.76
CA ASP A 7 -30.05 12.59 -3.41
C ASP A 7 -30.17 11.07 -3.58
N THR A 8 -29.50 10.48 -4.56
CA THR A 8 -29.45 9.02 -4.73
C THR A 8 -28.68 8.34 -3.59
N ILE A 9 -27.59 8.95 -3.11
CA ILE A 9 -26.82 8.45 -1.95
C ILE A 9 -27.62 8.58 -0.65
N LEU A 10 -28.35 9.68 -0.46
CA LEU A 10 -29.16 9.92 0.74
C LEU A 10 -30.40 9.02 0.80
N ASN A 11 -30.90 8.58 -0.36
CA ASN A 11 -31.99 7.62 -0.46
C ASN A 11 -31.52 6.15 -0.45
N LEU A 12 -30.24 5.89 -0.15
CA LEU A 12 -29.75 4.52 0.04
C LEU A 12 -30.34 3.89 1.30
N ASN A 13 -30.47 2.57 1.27
CA ASN A 13 -30.71 1.79 2.48
C ASN A 13 -29.59 2.01 3.51
N VAL A 14 -29.90 1.87 4.80
CA VAL A 14 -29.03 2.17 5.95
C VAL A 14 -27.64 1.53 5.81
N VAL A 15 -27.57 0.30 5.30
CA VAL A 15 -26.31 -0.42 5.05
C VAL A 15 -25.44 0.30 4.02
N GLY A 16 -26.03 0.69 2.89
CA GLY A 16 -25.31 1.39 1.82
C GLY A 16 -24.80 2.75 2.29
N LEU A 17 -25.63 3.50 3.02
CA LEU A 17 -25.24 4.79 3.60
C LEU A 17 -24.07 4.63 4.60
N THR A 18 -24.10 3.60 5.44
CA THR A 18 -23.04 3.31 6.42
C THR A 18 -21.70 3.06 5.72
N ILE A 19 -21.70 2.25 4.66
CA ILE A 19 -20.48 1.96 3.87
C ILE A 19 -19.94 3.25 3.23
N VAL A 20 -20.81 4.07 2.65
CA VAL A 20 -20.41 5.36 2.05
C VAL A 20 -19.80 6.29 3.11
N ILE A 21 -20.40 6.40 4.30
CA ILE A 21 -19.87 7.22 5.40
C ILE A 21 -18.47 6.73 5.82
N ILE A 22 -18.27 5.42 5.92
CA ILE A 22 -16.96 4.84 6.24
C ILE A 22 -15.92 5.20 5.16
N ILE A 23 -16.28 5.07 3.88
CA ILE A 23 -15.39 5.43 2.76
C ILE A 23 -15.04 6.93 2.81
N VAL A 24 -16.03 7.80 3.06
CA VAL A 24 -15.81 9.24 3.20
C VAL A 24 -14.90 9.55 4.39
N GLY A 25 -15.11 8.90 5.54
CA GLY A 25 -14.26 9.06 6.72
C GLY A 25 -12.81 8.66 6.45
N LEU A 26 -12.60 7.51 5.80
CA LEU A 26 -11.28 7.06 5.36
C LEU A 26 -10.63 8.03 4.38
N LEU A 27 -11.39 8.57 3.43
CA LEU A 27 -10.92 9.54 2.46
C LEU A 27 -10.44 10.82 3.16
N ILE A 28 -11.28 11.42 4.01
CA ILE A 28 -10.92 12.64 4.76
C ILE A 28 -9.71 12.41 5.64
N ALA A 29 -9.64 11.28 6.34
CA ALA A 29 -8.49 10.91 7.15
C ALA A 29 -7.22 10.77 6.30
N ALA A 30 -7.30 10.12 5.14
CA ALA A 30 -6.16 9.94 4.24
C ALA A 30 -5.66 11.26 3.67
N PHE A 31 -6.56 12.17 3.26
CA PHE A 31 -6.20 13.52 2.85
C PHE A 31 -5.51 14.30 3.97
N THR A 32 -6.11 14.30 5.17
CA THR A 32 -5.61 15.07 6.31
C THR A 32 -4.24 14.57 6.76
N ILE A 33 -4.07 13.25 6.88
CA ILE A 33 -2.80 12.62 7.25
C ILE A 33 -1.74 12.90 6.18
N ASN A 34 -2.06 12.74 4.90
CA ASN A 34 -1.11 13.00 3.82
C ASN A 34 -0.63 14.46 3.84
N ILE A 35 -1.55 15.42 3.95
CA ILE A 35 -1.22 16.85 4.03
C ILE A 35 -0.32 17.12 5.24
N PHE A 36 -0.67 16.57 6.41
CA PHE A 36 0.14 16.74 7.62
C PHE A 36 1.57 16.23 7.45
N VAL A 37 1.74 15.02 6.90
CA VAL A 37 3.06 14.42 6.66
C VAL A 37 3.86 15.23 5.63
N VAL A 38 3.24 15.60 4.50
CA VAL A 38 3.90 16.40 3.45
C VAL A 38 4.32 17.76 3.97
N LEU A 39 3.47 18.43 4.76
CA LEU A 39 3.81 19.71 5.38
C LEU A 39 4.93 19.58 6.41
N GLY A 40 4.95 18.48 7.18
CA GLY A 40 6.05 18.15 8.10
C GLY A 40 7.39 18.08 7.36
N TYR A 41 7.48 17.26 6.31
CA TYR A 41 8.70 17.15 5.51
C TYR A 41 9.08 18.46 4.82
N ARG A 42 8.10 19.23 4.33
CA ARG A 42 8.37 20.54 3.72
C ARG A 42 8.90 21.55 4.73
N ARG A 43 8.40 21.53 5.96
CA ARG A 43 8.88 22.41 7.04
C ARG A 43 10.32 22.09 7.40
N MET A 44 10.63 20.79 7.55
CA MET A 44 12.00 20.33 7.82
C MET A 44 12.96 20.68 6.68
N LEU A 45 12.54 20.50 5.43
CA LEU A 45 13.37 20.86 4.28
C LEU A 45 13.64 22.37 4.26
N ARG A 46 12.63 23.20 4.54
CA ARG A 46 12.79 24.65 4.61
C ARG A 46 13.74 25.08 5.74
N ASP A 47 13.67 24.41 6.89
CA ASP A 47 14.57 24.62 8.02
C ASP A 47 16.01 24.25 7.63
N LEU A 48 16.20 23.09 7.01
CA LEU A 48 17.48 22.61 6.50
C LEU A 48 18.07 23.51 5.41
N SER A 49 17.25 24.08 4.52
CA SER A 49 17.70 24.97 3.44
C SER A 49 17.98 26.41 3.89
N SER A 50 17.69 26.77 5.15
CA SER A 50 17.93 28.14 5.64
C SER A 50 19.42 28.35 5.93
N GLU A 51 20.07 29.26 5.20
CA GLU A 51 21.50 29.57 5.39
C GLU A 51 21.83 29.96 6.83
N LYS A 52 20.94 30.71 7.50
CA LYS A 52 21.12 31.11 8.90
C LYS A 52 21.22 29.91 9.84
N ASN A 53 20.38 28.90 9.62
CA ASN A 53 20.33 27.71 10.47
C ASN A 53 21.48 26.75 10.13
N ARG A 54 21.88 26.67 8.85
CA ARG A 54 23.07 25.94 8.41
C ARG A 54 24.36 26.48 9.04
N GLN A 55 24.56 27.81 9.03
CA GLN A 55 25.74 28.44 9.62
C GLN A 55 25.77 28.27 11.16
N GLY A 56 24.60 28.37 11.81
CA GLY A 56 24.49 28.19 13.26
C GLY A 56 24.45 26.73 13.72
N ARG A 57 24.25 25.76 12.82
CA ARG A 57 23.95 24.34 13.09
C ARG A 57 22.83 24.12 14.12
N LEU A 58 21.89 25.06 14.18
CA LEU A 58 20.76 25.04 15.08
C LEU A 58 19.50 25.04 14.24
N PHE A 59 18.97 23.84 14.02
CA PHE A 59 17.70 23.62 13.35
C PHE A 59 16.56 23.69 14.37
N GLU A 60 15.39 24.14 13.93
CA GLU A 60 14.18 24.12 14.76
C GLU A 60 13.77 22.66 15.06
N HIS A 61 14.00 21.76 14.11
CA HIS A 61 13.68 20.35 14.27
C HIS A 61 14.78 19.54 14.97
N LYS A 62 14.43 18.95 16.12
CA LYS A 62 15.31 18.10 16.95
C LYS A 62 16.05 17.01 16.18
N ILE A 63 15.36 16.35 15.25
CA ILE A 63 15.94 15.26 14.46
C ILE A 63 17.13 15.73 13.58
N LEU A 64 17.06 16.94 13.01
CA LEU A 64 18.16 17.48 12.20
C LEU A 64 19.38 17.77 13.06
N ASN A 65 19.16 18.28 14.27
CA ASN A 65 20.24 18.51 15.25
C ASN A 65 20.86 17.17 15.70
N ASN A 66 20.04 16.17 16.03
CA ASN A 66 20.50 14.84 16.44
C ASN A 66 21.34 14.17 15.35
N ILE A 67 20.88 14.19 14.11
CA ILE A 67 21.62 13.66 12.95
C ILE A 67 22.96 14.39 12.78
N THR A 68 22.94 15.72 12.84
CA THR A 68 24.16 16.53 12.72
C THR A 68 25.15 16.22 13.84
N SER A 69 24.68 16.02 15.07
CA SER A 69 25.54 15.66 16.21
C SER A 69 26.11 14.25 16.10
N ASP A 70 25.32 13.27 15.70
CA ASP A 70 25.77 11.88 15.51
C ASP A 70 26.79 11.81 14.37
N TYR A 71 26.58 12.55 13.28
CA TYR A 71 27.54 12.69 12.18
C TYR A 71 28.87 13.29 12.63
N LEU A 72 28.83 14.41 13.36
CA LEU A 72 30.04 15.06 13.90
C LEU A 72 30.79 14.14 14.87
N LYS A 73 30.07 13.38 15.68
CA LYS A 73 30.66 12.41 16.61
C LYS A 73 31.34 11.26 15.86
N ALA A 74 30.64 10.67 14.88
CA ALA A 74 31.17 9.59 14.06
C ALA A 74 32.44 10.02 13.30
N GLY A 75 32.43 11.23 12.71
CA GLY A 75 33.58 11.78 12.01
C GLY A 75 34.79 12.10 12.90
N LYS A 76 34.57 12.40 14.19
CA LYS A 76 35.67 12.62 15.16
C LYS A 76 36.24 11.31 15.72
N GLU A 77 35.40 10.31 15.94
CA GLU A 77 35.79 9.05 16.60
C GLU A 77 36.34 8.01 15.62
N HIS A 78 35.92 8.01 14.35
CA HIS A 78 36.34 7.04 13.35
C HIS A 78 37.15 7.72 12.25
N SER A 79 38.33 7.16 11.91
CA SER A 79 39.22 7.68 10.86
C SER A 79 38.80 7.30 9.44
N GLY A 80 37.77 6.45 9.28
CA GLY A 80 37.24 6.00 7.99
C GLY A 80 36.17 6.92 7.40
N GLU A 81 35.65 6.54 6.23
CA GLU A 81 34.48 7.17 5.64
C GLU A 81 33.26 6.99 6.54
N VAL A 82 32.57 8.10 6.84
CA VAL A 82 31.36 8.07 7.66
C VAL A 82 30.21 7.63 6.76
N ASN A 83 29.48 6.59 7.16
CA ASN A 83 28.27 6.17 6.44
C ASN A 83 27.12 7.14 6.76
N THR A 84 27.07 8.27 6.05
CA THR A 84 26.08 9.34 6.21
C THR A 84 24.65 8.82 6.08
N GLN A 85 24.41 7.96 5.07
CA GLN A 85 23.11 7.37 4.81
C GLN A 85 22.59 6.56 6.01
N ALA A 86 23.42 5.71 6.60
CA ALA A 86 23.03 4.89 7.76
C ALA A 86 22.66 5.74 8.98
N ILE A 87 23.36 6.86 9.21
CA ILE A 87 23.05 7.78 10.31
C ILE A 87 21.68 8.45 10.08
N ILE A 88 21.42 8.91 8.85
CA ILE A 88 20.14 9.53 8.49
C ILE A 88 19.00 8.52 8.66
N GLU A 89 19.12 7.33 8.06
CA GLU A 89 18.09 6.28 8.11
C GLU A 89 17.77 5.89 9.56
N LYS A 90 18.79 5.65 10.38
CA LYS A 90 18.66 5.34 11.81
C LYS A 90 17.77 6.34 12.55
N HIS A 91 18.00 7.65 12.37
CA HIS A 91 17.21 8.66 13.06
C HIS A 91 15.81 8.81 12.49
N PHE A 92 15.64 8.71 11.17
CA PHE A 92 14.31 8.73 10.57
C PHE A 92 13.45 7.54 11.03
N ASP A 93 14.02 6.34 11.12
CA ASP A 93 13.26 5.16 11.56
C ASP A 93 12.96 5.17 13.07
N MET A 94 13.83 5.76 13.89
CA MET A 94 13.58 5.88 15.33
C MET A 94 12.60 7.00 15.67
N GLU A 95 12.75 8.18 15.06
CA GLU A 95 12.06 9.41 15.47
C GLU A 95 10.83 9.75 14.60
N MET A 96 10.76 9.28 13.35
CA MET A 96 9.67 9.61 12.40
C MET A 96 8.61 8.51 12.21
N LYS A 97 8.49 7.58 13.16
CA LYS A 97 7.54 6.45 13.08
C LYS A 97 6.10 6.87 12.79
N VAL A 98 5.65 7.99 13.37
CA VAL A 98 4.28 8.51 13.15
C VAL A 98 4.08 8.96 11.71
N SER A 99 5.05 9.68 11.14
CA SER A 99 4.99 10.14 9.75
C SER A 99 5.04 8.96 8.78
N GLN A 100 5.91 7.97 9.03
CA GLN A 100 6.00 6.74 8.24
C GLN A 100 4.73 5.89 8.31
N LEU A 101 4.09 5.81 9.49
CA LEU A 101 2.79 5.16 9.64
C LEU A 101 1.72 5.90 8.82
N GLY A 102 1.76 7.23 8.80
CA GLY A 102 0.90 8.05 7.96
C GLY A 102 1.07 7.77 6.47
N GLU A 103 2.31 7.65 5.99
CA GLU A 103 2.60 7.26 4.60
C GLU A 103 2.01 5.88 4.26
N ARG A 104 2.22 4.90 5.14
CA ARG A 104 1.68 3.54 4.97
C ARG A 104 0.15 3.56 4.97
N TYR A 105 -0.47 4.29 5.90
CA TYR A 105 -1.92 4.45 5.96
C TYR A 105 -2.48 5.02 4.66
N VAL A 106 -1.88 6.10 4.15
CA VAL A 106 -2.27 6.73 2.89
C VAL A 106 -2.19 5.75 1.72
N LYS A 107 -1.10 4.99 1.61
CA LYS A 107 -0.92 3.99 0.56
C LYS A 107 -1.97 2.88 0.64
N THR A 108 -2.21 2.35 1.83
CA THR A 108 -3.19 1.26 2.06
C THR A 108 -4.64 1.74 1.93
N SER A 109 -4.91 3.01 2.21
CA SER A 109 -6.27 3.59 2.15
C SER A 109 -6.88 3.49 0.76
N VAL A 110 -6.07 3.62 -0.31
CA VAL A 110 -6.52 3.48 -1.70
C VAL A 110 -7.10 2.08 -1.94
N SER A 111 -6.35 1.04 -1.58
CA SER A 111 -6.80 -0.35 -1.69
C SER A 111 -8.00 -0.64 -0.78
N LEU A 112 -8.00 -0.07 0.43
CA LEU A 112 -9.09 -0.25 1.39
C LEU A 112 -10.42 0.32 0.89
N MET A 113 -10.40 1.48 0.22
CA MET A 113 -11.61 2.07 -0.39
C MET A 113 -12.20 1.17 -1.48
N ILE A 114 -11.36 0.53 -2.29
CA ILE A 114 -11.78 -0.43 -3.32
C ILE A 114 -12.41 -1.66 -2.66
N ILE A 115 -11.75 -2.22 -1.66
CA ILE A 115 -12.25 -3.39 -0.92
C ILE A 115 -13.58 -3.07 -0.24
N LEU A 116 -13.74 -1.89 0.37
CA LEU A 116 -15.00 -1.48 0.97
C LEU A 116 -16.12 -1.29 -0.06
N GLY A 117 -15.79 -0.76 -1.24
CA GLY A 117 -16.73 -0.71 -2.37
C GLY A 117 -17.18 -2.10 -2.81
N LEU A 118 -16.25 -3.05 -2.88
CA LEU A 118 -16.54 -4.46 -3.19
C LEU A 118 -17.40 -5.13 -2.11
N VAL A 119 -17.11 -4.88 -0.84
CA VAL A 119 -17.93 -5.34 0.30
C VAL A 119 -19.37 -4.82 0.17
N GLY A 120 -19.55 -3.56 -0.24
CA GLY A 120 -20.87 -3.01 -0.56
C GLY A 120 -21.62 -3.80 -1.63
N THR A 121 -20.93 -4.24 -2.68
CA THR A 121 -21.50 -5.12 -3.71
C THR A 121 -21.97 -6.44 -3.13
N PHE A 122 -21.15 -7.12 -2.34
CA PHE A 122 -21.51 -8.40 -1.73
C PHE A 122 -22.73 -8.26 -0.81
N PHE A 123 -22.79 -7.21 0.01
CA PHE A 123 -23.94 -6.95 0.87
C PHE A 123 -25.21 -6.66 0.08
N GLY A 124 -25.15 -5.79 -0.93
CA GLY A 124 -26.33 -5.44 -1.74
C GLY A 124 -26.87 -6.62 -2.55
N LEU A 125 -25.98 -7.45 -3.13
CA LEU A 125 -26.39 -8.68 -3.81
C LEU A 125 -26.99 -9.70 -2.84
N THR A 126 -26.38 -9.90 -1.67
CA THR A 126 -26.91 -10.82 -0.64
C THR A 126 -28.32 -10.39 -0.20
N MET A 127 -28.54 -9.08 0.00
CA MET A 127 -29.87 -8.56 0.34
C MET A 127 -30.89 -8.81 -0.78
N SER A 128 -30.48 -8.60 -2.03
CA SER A 128 -31.33 -8.82 -3.22
C SER A 128 -31.75 -10.28 -3.35
N ILE A 129 -30.79 -11.20 -3.18
CA ILE A 129 -31.03 -12.65 -3.20
C ILE A 129 -31.95 -13.05 -2.05
N GLY A 130 -31.71 -12.56 -0.83
CA GLY A 130 -32.56 -12.85 0.31
C GLY A 130 -34.02 -12.40 0.11
N GLN A 131 -34.25 -11.25 -0.54
CA GLN A 131 -35.60 -10.80 -0.88
C GLN A 131 -36.25 -11.68 -1.95
N LEU A 132 -35.50 -12.12 -2.95
CA LEU A 132 -35.99 -13.03 -3.98
C LEU A 132 -36.33 -14.42 -3.43
N VAL A 133 -35.52 -14.96 -2.51
CA VAL A 133 -35.83 -16.23 -1.83
C VAL A 133 -37.09 -16.11 -0.98
N ASN A 134 -37.26 -14.99 -0.26
CA ASN A 134 -38.47 -14.74 0.53
C ASN A 134 -39.74 -14.61 -0.34
N LEU A 135 -39.63 -14.14 -1.59
CA LEU A 135 -40.73 -14.16 -2.55
C LEU A 135 -41.15 -15.58 -2.89
N LEU A 136 -40.18 -16.40 -3.34
CA LEU A 136 -40.42 -17.78 -3.73
C LEU A 136 -41.02 -18.61 -2.59
N ALA A 137 -40.63 -18.33 -1.34
CA ALA A 137 -41.18 -18.97 -0.16
C ALA A 137 -42.62 -18.54 0.19
N LYS A 138 -43.04 -17.32 -0.17
CA LYS A 138 -44.40 -16.79 0.11
C LYS A 138 -45.42 -17.13 -0.97
N ASP A 139 -45.00 -17.37 -2.21
CA ASP A 139 -45.88 -17.63 -3.36
C ASP A 139 -46.49 -19.05 -3.40
N VAL A 140 -46.15 -19.93 -2.46
CA VAL A 140 -46.72 -21.30 -2.39
C VAL A 140 -48.19 -21.31 -1.89
N GLY A 141 -48.72 -20.18 -1.40
CA GLY A 141 -49.98 -20.15 -0.63
C GLY A 141 -51.20 -19.42 -1.21
N ASN A 142 -51.09 -18.45 -2.12
CA ASN A 142 -52.25 -17.62 -2.51
C ASN A 142 -52.14 -17.02 -3.92
N ALA A 143 -52.83 -17.62 -4.90
CA ALA A 143 -52.77 -17.25 -6.32
C ALA A 143 -53.53 -15.96 -6.73
N LEU A 144 -54.19 -15.26 -5.80
CA LEU A 144 -55.13 -14.16 -6.12
C LEU A 144 -54.65 -12.74 -5.71
N SER A 145 -53.50 -12.60 -5.05
CA SER A 145 -52.89 -11.31 -4.67
C SER A 145 -51.52 -11.05 -5.31
N VAL A 146 -51.15 -11.91 -6.27
CA VAL A 146 -49.80 -12.18 -6.77
C VAL A 146 -49.14 -10.98 -7.49
N ASP A 147 -49.89 -10.18 -8.24
CA ASP A 147 -49.29 -9.10 -9.05
C ASP A 147 -48.65 -7.97 -8.23
N SER A 148 -49.29 -7.56 -7.13
CA SER A 148 -48.81 -6.43 -6.32
C SER A 148 -47.62 -6.81 -5.43
N SER A 149 -47.60 -8.03 -4.90
CA SER A 149 -46.54 -8.54 -4.02
C SER A 149 -45.26 -8.89 -4.78
N ILE A 150 -45.38 -9.44 -5.99
CA ILE A 150 -44.24 -9.71 -6.87
C ILE A 150 -43.60 -8.39 -7.29
N THR A 151 -44.40 -7.42 -7.77
CA THR A 151 -43.88 -6.12 -8.23
C THR A 151 -43.13 -5.38 -7.13
N GLN A 152 -43.70 -5.29 -5.92
CA GLN A 152 -43.07 -4.60 -4.78
C GLN A 152 -41.74 -5.24 -4.37
N SER A 153 -41.66 -6.57 -4.44
CA SER A 153 -40.47 -7.30 -4.02
C SER A 153 -39.40 -7.35 -5.10
N LEU A 154 -39.78 -7.30 -6.39
CA LEU A 154 -38.87 -7.07 -7.49
C LEU A 154 -38.22 -5.67 -7.38
N ILE A 155 -39.03 -4.65 -7.09
CA ILE A 155 -38.55 -3.28 -6.82
C ILE A 155 -37.57 -3.28 -5.64
N SER A 156 -37.89 -4.04 -4.59
CA SER A 156 -37.00 -4.17 -3.43
C SER A 156 -35.67 -4.85 -3.80
N ALA A 157 -35.70 -5.95 -4.56
CA ALA A 157 -34.50 -6.66 -5.00
C ALA A 157 -33.64 -5.78 -5.92
N MET A 158 -34.28 -5.03 -6.83
CA MET A 158 -33.61 -4.02 -7.66
C MET A 158 -33.00 -2.89 -6.83
N SER A 159 -33.63 -2.51 -5.72
CA SER A 159 -33.07 -1.54 -4.77
C SER A 159 -31.79 -2.06 -4.09
N GLY A 160 -31.77 -3.33 -3.68
CA GLY A 160 -30.56 -3.97 -3.14
C GLY A 160 -29.40 -4.00 -4.14
N MET A 161 -29.69 -4.28 -5.41
CA MET A 161 -28.72 -4.25 -6.50
C MET A 161 -28.23 -2.81 -6.78
N SER A 162 -29.13 -1.82 -6.73
CA SER A 162 -28.78 -0.41 -6.87
C SER A 162 -27.82 0.06 -5.77
N VAL A 163 -28.05 -0.36 -4.52
CA VAL A 163 -27.15 -0.07 -3.39
C VAL A 163 -25.76 -0.66 -3.62
N ALA A 164 -25.68 -1.91 -4.08
CA ALA A 164 -24.41 -2.56 -4.45
C ALA A 164 -23.65 -1.76 -5.53
N PHE A 165 -24.34 -1.31 -6.57
CA PHE A 165 -23.73 -0.56 -7.66
C PHE A 165 -23.22 0.82 -7.20
N VAL A 166 -24.04 1.59 -6.48
CA VAL A 166 -23.68 2.94 -6.01
C VAL A 166 -22.51 2.89 -5.02
N THR A 167 -22.51 1.94 -4.08
CA THR A 167 -21.42 1.79 -3.10
C THR A 167 -20.09 1.41 -3.77
N SER A 168 -20.13 0.52 -4.77
CA SER A 168 -18.95 0.13 -5.56
C SER A 168 -18.40 1.29 -6.38
N LEU A 169 -19.27 1.99 -7.12
CA LEU A 169 -18.88 3.15 -7.92
C LEU A 169 -18.27 4.25 -7.05
N PHE A 170 -18.82 4.46 -5.86
CA PHE A 170 -18.29 5.43 -4.90
C PHE A 170 -16.89 5.03 -4.39
N GLY A 171 -16.69 3.77 -4.00
CA GLY A 171 -15.39 3.27 -3.54
C GLY A 171 -14.28 3.39 -4.60
N ILE A 172 -14.60 3.06 -5.85
CA ILE A 172 -13.67 3.21 -6.98
C ILE A 172 -13.43 4.70 -7.30
N SER A 173 -14.47 5.52 -7.28
CA SER A 173 -14.32 6.96 -7.55
C SER A 173 -13.45 7.63 -6.47
N ALA A 174 -13.66 7.28 -5.20
CA ALA A 174 -12.85 7.76 -4.08
C ALA A 174 -11.38 7.31 -4.21
N SER A 175 -11.12 6.07 -4.62
CA SER A 175 -9.76 5.57 -4.81
C SER A 175 -9.04 6.25 -5.99
N ILE A 176 -9.76 6.57 -7.07
CA ILE A 176 -9.23 7.36 -8.20
C ILE A 176 -8.85 8.77 -7.72
N VAL A 177 -9.75 9.44 -7.00
CA VAL A 177 -9.49 10.78 -6.45
C VAL A 177 -8.26 10.75 -5.54
N MET A 178 -8.15 9.76 -4.66
CA MET A 178 -7.00 9.61 -3.77
C MET A 178 -5.70 9.29 -4.53
N THR A 179 -5.77 8.50 -5.61
CA THR A 179 -4.63 8.17 -6.46
C THR A 179 -4.11 9.41 -7.20
N LEU A 180 -5.01 10.19 -7.79
CA LEU A 180 -4.67 11.46 -8.44
C LEU A 180 -4.09 12.45 -7.43
N PHE A 181 -4.63 12.50 -6.21
CA PHE A 181 -4.09 13.33 -5.14
C PHE A 181 -2.66 12.92 -4.76
N ASN A 182 -2.39 11.61 -4.62
CA ASN A 182 -1.06 11.09 -4.31
C ASN A 182 -0.01 11.39 -5.40
N LEU A 183 -0.43 11.60 -6.66
CA LEU A 183 0.49 12.00 -7.73
C LEU A 183 1.13 13.38 -7.44
N PHE A 184 0.36 14.32 -6.91
CA PHE A 184 0.83 15.67 -6.59
C PHE A 184 1.42 15.78 -5.18
N PHE A 185 0.86 15.04 -4.21
CA PHE A 185 1.21 15.09 -2.79
C PHE A 185 1.87 13.80 -2.31
N ASN A 186 2.92 13.36 -3.01
CA ASN A 186 3.63 12.15 -2.64
C ASN A 186 4.56 12.38 -1.44
N ALA A 187 4.14 11.91 -0.26
CA ALA A 187 4.91 12.02 0.99
C ALA A 187 6.26 11.28 0.94
N SER A 188 6.30 10.08 0.35
CA SER A 188 7.53 9.27 0.26
C SER A 188 8.59 9.97 -0.57
N GLN A 189 8.21 10.55 -1.71
CA GLN A 189 9.13 11.31 -2.55
C GLN A 189 9.69 12.54 -1.81
N ARG A 190 8.87 13.21 -0.99
CA ARG A 190 9.30 14.35 -0.16
C ARG A 190 10.29 13.93 0.93
N ARG A 191 10.08 12.77 1.55
CA ARG A 191 10.99 12.19 2.53
C ARG A 191 12.36 11.90 1.91
N VAL A 192 12.38 11.21 0.76
CA VAL A 192 13.63 10.90 0.04
C VAL A 192 14.36 12.18 -0.36
N ASN A 193 13.63 13.16 -0.90
CA ASN A 193 14.22 14.45 -1.24
C ASN A 193 14.85 15.16 -0.03
N LEU A 194 14.19 15.13 1.12
CA LEU A 194 14.73 15.67 2.38
C LEU A 194 16.00 14.93 2.83
N MET A 195 16.01 13.60 2.78
CA MET A 195 17.19 12.79 3.14
C MET A 195 18.39 13.12 2.25
N VAL A 196 18.18 13.24 0.94
CA VAL A 196 19.25 13.61 -0.01
C VAL A 196 19.81 15.01 0.27
N HIS A 197 18.95 16.00 0.55
CA HIS A 197 19.43 17.36 0.89
C HIS A 197 20.15 17.39 2.24
N LEU A 198 19.77 16.51 3.16
CA LEU A 198 20.43 16.40 4.46
C LEU A 198 21.80 15.76 4.32
N GLU A 199 21.92 14.71 3.53
CA GLU A 199 23.18 14.08 3.15
C GLU A 199 24.12 15.09 2.49
N GLU A 200 23.64 15.82 1.48
CA GLU A 200 24.42 16.87 0.81
C GLU A 200 24.91 17.95 1.78
N TYR A 201 24.07 18.37 2.73
CA TYR A 201 24.46 19.34 3.77
C TYR A 201 25.56 18.77 4.70
N LEU A 202 25.42 17.52 5.14
CA LEU A 202 26.39 16.90 6.04
C LEU A 202 27.75 16.74 5.33
N ASP A 203 27.76 16.28 4.09
CA ASP A 203 28.99 15.98 3.37
C ASP A 203 29.67 17.21 2.77
N ASN A 204 28.93 18.27 2.43
CA ASN A 204 29.53 19.49 1.86
C ASN A 204 29.81 20.58 2.90
N ASP A 205 28.93 20.77 3.87
CA ASP A 205 29.05 21.87 4.83
C ASP A 205 29.69 21.38 6.13
N VAL A 206 29.23 20.26 6.69
CA VAL A 206 29.69 19.77 8.01
C VAL A 206 31.00 18.98 7.92
N PHE A 207 31.22 18.22 6.85
CA PHE A 207 32.45 17.43 6.66
C PHE A 207 33.72 18.28 6.58
N LYS A 208 33.62 19.50 6.03
CA LYS A 208 34.74 20.46 5.97
C LYS A 208 35.34 20.71 7.36
N ASP A 209 34.48 20.88 8.35
CA ASP A 209 34.89 21.13 9.74
C ASP A 209 35.50 19.90 10.42
N VAL A 210 35.02 18.70 10.08
CA VAL A 210 35.60 17.43 10.57
C VAL A 210 37.03 17.28 10.06
N ARG A 211 37.28 17.66 8.79
CA ARG A 211 38.63 17.66 8.19
C ARG A 211 39.55 18.71 8.81
N GLU A 212 39.04 19.92 9.05
CA GLU A 212 39.79 20.99 9.72
C GLU A 212 40.17 20.58 11.15
N TYR A 213 39.24 19.98 11.89
CA TYR A 213 39.50 19.42 13.23
C TYR A 213 40.59 18.33 13.22
N ARG A 214 40.58 17.40 12.25
CA ARG A 214 41.64 16.39 12.11
C ARG A 214 43.00 17.00 11.78
N THR A 215 43.02 18.09 11.01
CA THR A 215 44.25 18.80 10.67
C THR A 215 44.88 19.48 11.89
N VAL A 216 44.05 20.03 12.79
CA VAL A 216 44.51 20.71 14.01
C VAL A 216 44.85 19.72 15.15
N SER A 217 44.20 18.55 15.21
CA SER A 217 44.38 17.58 16.30
C SER A 217 45.61 16.66 16.18
N GLY A 218 46.55 16.97 15.28
CA GLY A 218 47.88 16.35 15.27
C GLY A 218 47.99 14.94 14.69
N THR A 219 46.90 14.32 14.24
CA THR A 219 46.96 13.11 13.39
C THR A 219 47.20 13.52 11.94
N SER A 220 48.43 13.97 11.68
CA SER A 220 48.95 14.19 10.34
C SER A 220 48.91 12.89 9.54
N PHE A 221 47.85 12.70 8.76
CA PHE A 221 47.99 12.05 7.47
C PHE A 221 47.67 13.09 6.41
N SER A 222 48.71 13.88 6.07
CA SER A 222 48.72 14.72 4.89
C SER A 222 48.49 13.81 3.68
N GLY A 223 47.30 13.87 3.09
CA GLY A 223 47.08 13.44 1.72
C GLY A 223 47.99 14.27 0.81
N ALA A 224 49.18 13.73 0.53
CA ALA A 224 50.16 14.12 -0.48
C ALA A 224 49.89 15.45 -1.21
N ALA A 225 50.17 16.58 -0.56
CA ALA A 225 50.71 17.73 -1.25
C ALA A 225 52.23 17.64 -1.18
N VAL A 226 52.83 16.86 -2.09
CA VAL A 226 54.26 16.99 -2.37
C VAL A 226 54.43 18.35 -3.01
N SER A 227 54.83 19.35 -2.23
CA SER A 227 55.35 20.61 -2.76
C SER A 227 56.63 20.28 -3.53
N PHE A 228 56.52 20.19 -4.86
CA PHE A 228 57.67 20.12 -5.75
C PHE A 228 58.28 21.52 -5.86
N GLY A 229 58.97 21.94 -4.80
CA GLY A 229 59.82 23.12 -4.80
C GLY A 229 61.09 22.79 -5.57
N GLY A 230 61.34 23.50 -6.66
CA GLY A 230 62.43 23.25 -7.59
C GLY A 230 63.80 23.13 -6.93
N GLY A 231 64.47 22.01 -7.20
CA GLY A 231 65.83 21.71 -6.77
C GLY A 231 66.16 20.25 -7.13
N ASP A 232 67.10 20.09 -8.04
CA ASP A 232 67.39 18.93 -8.88
C ASP A 232 67.97 17.67 -8.17
N THR A 233 67.37 17.21 -7.06
CA THR A 233 67.65 15.87 -6.52
C THR A 233 66.41 15.28 -5.86
N VAL A 234 65.82 14.25 -6.48
CA VAL A 234 64.92 13.33 -5.79
C VAL A 234 65.78 12.59 -4.76
N THR A 235 65.64 12.91 -3.48
CA THR A 235 66.37 12.22 -2.42
C THR A 235 65.84 10.79 -2.29
N VAL A 236 66.74 9.83 -2.01
CA VAL A 236 66.39 8.42 -1.81
C VAL A 236 65.33 8.25 -0.71
N GLU A 237 65.35 9.12 0.31
CA GLU A 237 64.33 9.21 1.36
C GLU A 237 62.93 9.52 0.81
N ALA A 238 62.80 10.50 -0.10
CA ALA A 238 61.50 10.87 -0.68
C ALA A 238 60.93 9.75 -1.54
N MET A 239 61.79 9.03 -2.28
CA MET A 239 61.40 7.88 -3.09
C MET A 239 61.00 6.68 -2.23
N LYS A 240 61.68 6.46 -1.10
CA LYS A 240 61.32 5.42 -0.13
C LYS A 240 59.96 5.68 0.52
N VAL A 241 59.70 6.90 0.98
CA VAL A 241 58.40 7.30 1.56
C VAL A 241 57.26 7.16 0.55
N LEU A 242 57.48 7.55 -0.71
CA LEU A 242 56.50 7.35 -1.78
C LEU A 242 56.22 5.86 -2.04
N THR A 243 57.26 5.03 -2.03
CA THR A 243 57.14 3.59 -2.23
C THR A 243 56.36 2.94 -1.08
N ASP A 244 56.71 3.26 0.17
CA ASP A 244 56.01 2.74 1.36
C ASP A 244 54.54 3.19 1.38
N THR A 245 54.26 4.45 1.03
CA THR A 245 52.87 4.96 0.94
C THR A 245 52.07 4.29 -0.17
N LEU A 246 52.68 4.01 -1.33
CA LEU A 246 52.05 3.28 -2.42
C LEU A 246 51.75 1.83 -2.03
N VAL A 247 52.69 1.19 -1.34
CA VAL A 247 52.54 -0.17 -0.84
C VAL A 247 51.40 -0.26 0.18
N ASP A 248 51.33 0.65 1.15
CA ASP A 248 50.24 0.69 2.13
C ASP A 248 48.88 0.94 1.48
N ARG A 249 48.81 1.86 0.50
CA ARG A 249 47.57 2.12 -0.25
C ARG A 249 47.15 0.92 -1.10
N LEU A 250 48.09 0.22 -1.73
CA LEU A 250 47.80 -0.99 -2.50
C LEU A 250 47.31 -2.11 -1.58
N TYR A 251 47.92 -2.31 -0.41
CA TYR A 251 47.43 -3.29 0.56
C TYR A 251 46.03 -2.95 1.07
N GLY A 252 45.76 -1.68 1.39
CA GLY A 252 44.42 -1.21 1.77
C GLY A 252 43.37 -1.48 0.69
N VAL A 253 43.65 -1.07 -0.55
CA VAL A 253 42.75 -1.29 -1.70
C VAL A 253 42.53 -2.78 -1.97
N THR A 254 43.55 -3.63 -1.86
CA THR A 254 43.38 -5.08 -2.04
C THR A 254 42.55 -5.71 -0.93
N GLY A 255 42.66 -5.23 0.31
CA GLY A 255 41.82 -5.67 1.43
C GLY A 255 40.37 -5.25 1.27
N GLU A 256 40.11 -4.00 0.88
CA GLU A 256 38.77 -3.50 0.57
C GLU A 256 38.16 -4.22 -0.65
N MET A 257 38.95 -4.53 -1.67
CA MET A 257 38.52 -5.36 -2.80
C MET A 257 38.15 -6.78 -2.36
N ALA A 258 38.89 -7.37 -1.43
CA ALA A 258 38.56 -8.69 -0.88
C ALA A 258 37.25 -8.67 -0.10
N ALA A 259 37.04 -7.65 0.75
CA ALA A 259 35.79 -7.46 1.47
C ALA A 259 34.60 -7.19 0.53
N THR A 260 34.83 -6.42 -0.53
CA THR A 260 33.81 -6.16 -1.57
C THR A 260 33.45 -7.44 -2.32
N ALA A 261 34.44 -8.28 -2.66
CA ALA A 261 34.19 -9.56 -3.32
C ALA A 261 33.39 -10.51 -2.42
N GLU A 262 33.66 -10.53 -1.12
CA GLU A 262 32.91 -11.30 -0.13
C GLU A 262 31.44 -10.84 -0.03
N ALA A 263 31.20 -9.53 0.09
CA ALA A 263 29.85 -8.95 0.08
C ALA A 263 29.10 -9.23 -1.24
N PHE A 264 29.81 -9.21 -2.37
CA PHE A 264 29.25 -9.55 -3.67
C PHE A 264 28.84 -11.03 -3.74
N GLN A 265 29.66 -11.92 -3.20
CA GLN A 265 29.37 -13.35 -3.12
C GLN A 265 28.16 -13.64 -2.21
N GLU A 266 28.03 -12.94 -1.08
CA GLU A 266 26.87 -13.03 -0.19
C GLU A 266 25.58 -12.54 -0.88
N THR A 267 25.69 -11.47 -1.66
CA THR A 267 24.59 -10.93 -2.46
C THR A 267 24.14 -11.92 -3.53
N ILE A 268 25.08 -12.56 -4.25
CA ILE A 268 24.77 -13.61 -5.23
C ILE A 268 24.04 -14.78 -4.56
N THR A 269 24.48 -15.18 -3.37
CA THR A 269 23.88 -16.29 -2.62
C THR A 269 22.45 -15.96 -2.19
N SER A 270 22.22 -14.74 -1.69
CA SER A 270 20.88 -14.26 -1.31
C SER A 270 19.95 -14.10 -2.52
N PHE A 271 20.49 -13.72 -3.66
CA PHE A 271 19.76 -13.63 -4.91
C PHE A 271 19.32 -15.01 -5.42
N ASP A 272 20.21 -16.02 -5.38
CA ASP A 272 19.86 -17.41 -5.72
C ASP A 272 18.75 -17.96 -4.83
N LEU A 273 18.81 -17.68 -3.52
CA LEU A 273 17.74 -18.04 -2.58
C LEU A 273 16.41 -17.38 -2.95
N SER A 274 16.45 -16.09 -3.29
CA SER A 274 15.26 -15.33 -3.72
C SER A 274 14.65 -15.91 -5.00
N LEU A 275 15.49 -16.31 -5.96
CA LEU A 275 15.02 -16.97 -7.19
C LEU A 275 14.38 -18.33 -6.93
N LYS A 276 14.93 -19.12 -5.99
CA LYS A 276 14.32 -20.39 -5.58
C LYS A 276 12.94 -20.19 -4.97
N VAL A 277 12.81 -19.26 -4.01
CA VAL A 277 11.53 -18.92 -3.39
C VAL A 277 10.54 -18.39 -4.42
N PHE A 278 10.99 -17.57 -5.37
CA PHE A 278 10.15 -17.09 -6.46
C PHE A 278 9.67 -18.22 -7.38
N ALA A 279 10.55 -19.13 -7.76
CA ALA A 279 10.20 -20.29 -8.59
C ALA A 279 9.19 -21.22 -7.89
N GLU A 280 9.37 -21.42 -6.58
CA GLU A 280 8.43 -22.17 -5.74
C GLU A 280 7.07 -21.46 -5.66
N SER A 281 7.04 -20.16 -5.38
CA SER A 281 5.80 -19.38 -5.36
C SER A 281 5.09 -19.36 -6.72
N ALA A 282 5.83 -19.29 -7.83
CA ALA A 282 5.26 -19.36 -9.17
C ALA A 282 4.63 -20.75 -9.45
N ARG A 283 5.25 -21.82 -8.94
CA ARG A 283 4.69 -23.17 -9.00
C ARG A 283 3.42 -23.28 -8.15
N ASP A 284 3.44 -22.79 -6.92
CA ASP A 284 2.28 -22.78 -6.03
C ASP A 284 1.11 -22.00 -6.63
N PHE A 285 1.39 -20.85 -7.27
CA PHE A 285 0.38 -20.07 -7.97
C PHE A 285 -0.22 -20.84 -9.14
N ARG A 286 0.61 -21.62 -9.86
CA ARG A 286 0.13 -22.47 -10.96
C ARG A 286 -0.77 -23.59 -10.46
N GLU A 287 -0.42 -24.20 -9.33
CA GLU A 287 -1.20 -25.25 -8.68
C GLU A 287 -2.52 -24.71 -8.12
N PHE A 288 -2.48 -23.57 -7.44
CA PHE A 288 -3.66 -22.82 -7.02
C PHE A 288 -4.59 -22.47 -8.19
N ASN A 289 -4.04 -22.00 -9.30
CA ASN A 289 -4.81 -21.69 -10.50
C ASN A 289 -5.48 -22.94 -11.11
N HIS A 290 -4.79 -24.09 -11.07
CA HIS A 290 -5.39 -25.37 -11.47
C HIS A 290 -6.57 -25.75 -10.56
N HIS A 291 -6.40 -25.67 -9.24
CA HIS A 291 -7.47 -25.95 -8.29
C HIS A 291 -8.65 -24.98 -8.42
N LEU A 292 -8.40 -23.70 -8.67
CA LEU A 292 -9.46 -22.73 -8.96
C LEU A 292 -10.25 -23.14 -10.19
N LYS A 293 -9.57 -23.51 -11.28
CA LYS A 293 -10.22 -23.96 -12.51
C LYS A 293 -11.10 -25.20 -12.26
N ASP A 294 -10.59 -26.19 -11.54
CA ASP A 294 -11.32 -27.41 -11.20
C ASP A 294 -12.54 -27.12 -10.32
N ASN A 295 -12.40 -26.21 -9.36
CA ASN A 295 -13.50 -25.79 -8.49
C ASN A 295 -14.57 -25.01 -9.26
N VAL A 296 -14.17 -24.10 -10.16
CA VAL A 296 -15.12 -23.38 -11.02
C VAL A 296 -15.89 -24.35 -11.93
N GLN A 297 -15.20 -25.35 -12.50
CA GLN A 297 -15.87 -26.39 -13.30
C GLN A 297 -16.85 -27.23 -12.47
N ARG A 298 -16.45 -27.70 -11.28
CA ARG A 298 -17.35 -28.43 -10.39
C ARG A 298 -18.54 -27.59 -9.93
N MET A 299 -18.31 -26.31 -9.64
CA MET A 299 -19.39 -25.39 -9.27
C MET A 299 -20.35 -25.16 -10.43
N SER A 300 -19.85 -25.03 -11.66
CA SER A 300 -20.69 -24.91 -12.85
C SER A 300 -21.55 -26.16 -13.08
N LEU A 301 -20.99 -27.35 -12.90
CA LEU A 301 -21.73 -28.61 -12.98
C LEU A 301 -22.80 -28.70 -11.87
N GLY A 302 -22.42 -28.39 -10.62
CA GLY A 302 -23.35 -28.38 -9.50
C GLY A 302 -24.51 -27.37 -9.66
N PHE A 303 -24.24 -26.19 -10.25
CA PHE A 303 -25.30 -25.23 -10.59
C PHE A 303 -26.23 -25.75 -11.68
N SER A 304 -25.69 -26.46 -12.68
CA SER A 304 -26.50 -27.10 -13.73
C SER A 304 -27.42 -28.16 -13.14
N ASP A 305 -26.87 -29.07 -12.33
CA ASP A 305 -27.62 -30.15 -11.68
C ASP A 305 -28.69 -29.56 -10.74
N PHE A 306 -28.34 -28.55 -9.96
CA PHE A 306 -29.28 -27.84 -9.10
C PHE A 306 -30.41 -27.18 -9.89
N THR A 307 -30.10 -26.55 -11.02
CA THR A 307 -31.11 -25.92 -11.89
C THR A 307 -32.06 -26.97 -12.48
N GLN A 308 -31.53 -28.11 -12.89
CA GLN A 308 -32.32 -29.21 -13.43
C GLN A 308 -33.24 -29.81 -12.36
N GLU A 309 -32.74 -30.02 -11.14
CA GLU A 309 -33.54 -30.51 -10.01
C GLU A 309 -34.65 -29.52 -9.62
N MET A 310 -34.33 -28.21 -9.59
CA MET A 310 -35.32 -27.15 -9.35
C MET A 310 -36.41 -27.13 -10.42
N THR A 311 -36.05 -27.36 -11.69
CA THR A 311 -37.01 -27.45 -12.80
C THR A 311 -37.94 -28.63 -12.61
N HIS A 312 -37.39 -29.82 -12.32
CA HIS A 312 -38.17 -31.03 -12.10
C HIS A 312 -39.08 -30.93 -10.85
N GLN A 313 -38.60 -30.32 -9.77
CA GLN A 313 -39.41 -29.99 -8.59
C GLN A 313 -40.59 -29.07 -8.96
N THR A 314 -40.34 -28.05 -9.78
CA THR A 314 -41.37 -27.10 -10.22
C THR A 314 -42.45 -27.80 -11.06
N GLU A 315 -42.06 -28.70 -11.98
CA GLU A 315 -43.00 -29.50 -12.77
C GLU A 315 -43.86 -30.42 -11.90
N ARG A 316 -43.25 -31.08 -10.90
CA ARG A 316 -43.99 -31.92 -9.94
C ARG A 316 -44.96 -31.11 -9.10
N MET A 317 -44.58 -29.91 -8.66
CA MET A 317 -45.49 -28.99 -7.95
C MET A 317 -46.66 -28.56 -8.85
N ALA A 318 -46.41 -28.25 -10.12
CA ALA A 318 -47.46 -27.90 -11.08
C ALA A 318 -48.45 -29.05 -11.29
N SER A 319 -47.97 -30.28 -11.50
CA SER A 319 -48.81 -31.47 -11.62
C SER A 319 -49.61 -31.78 -10.34
N GLY A 320 -49.00 -31.59 -9.17
CA GLY A 320 -49.68 -31.71 -7.88
C GLY A 320 -50.79 -30.67 -7.72
N TYR A 321 -50.56 -29.43 -8.16
CA TYR A 321 -51.57 -28.37 -8.16
C TYR A 321 -52.75 -28.70 -9.07
N ASP A 322 -52.50 -29.21 -10.28
CA ASP A 322 -53.55 -29.66 -11.19
C ASP A 322 -54.37 -30.82 -10.60
N SER A 323 -53.71 -31.77 -9.94
CA SER A 323 -54.39 -32.88 -9.25
C SER A 323 -55.30 -32.40 -8.11
N ILE A 324 -54.86 -31.42 -7.34
CA ILE A 324 -55.67 -30.80 -6.26
C ILE A 324 -56.86 -30.04 -6.85
N LYS A 325 -56.66 -29.34 -7.97
CA LYS A 325 -57.70 -28.59 -8.68
C LYS A 325 -58.79 -29.52 -9.22
N ASP A 326 -58.40 -30.65 -9.81
CA ASP A 326 -59.34 -31.67 -10.28
C ASP A 326 -60.11 -32.29 -9.12
N LEU A 327 -59.44 -32.66 -8.02
CA LEU A 327 -60.11 -33.13 -6.79
C LEU A 327 -61.14 -32.12 -6.28
N THR A 328 -60.79 -30.84 -6.26
CA THR A 328 -61.68 -29.76 -5.82
C THR A 328 -62.88 -29.61 -6.74
N LYS A 329 -62.70 -29.80 -8.06
CA LYS A 329 -63.78 -29.76 -9.04
C LYS A 329 -64.75 -30.94 -8.84
N THR A 330 -64.23 -32.15 -8.69
CA THR A 330 -65.03 -33.35 -8.42
C THR A 330 -65.82 -33.23 -7.12
N LEU A 331 -65.22 -32.68 -6.06
CA LEU A 331 -65.92 -32.42 -4.80
C LEU A 331 -67.05 -31.39 -4.95
N LYS A 332 -66.85 -30.33 -5.76
CA LYS A 332 -67.90 -29.35 -6.05
C LYS A 332 -69.04 -29.91 -6.89
N GLU A 333 -68.77 -30.86 -7.78
CA GLU A 333 -69.79 -31.55 -8.57
C GLU A 333 -70.61 -32.49 -7.67
N LEU A 334 -69.97 -33.27 -6.79
CA LEU A 334 -70.66 -34.13 -5.82
C LEU A 334 -71.54 -33.36 -4.84
N ALA A 335 -71.09 -32.18 -4.38
CA ALA A 335 -71.87 -31.32 -3.49
C ALA A 335 -73.06 -30.60 -4.16
N LYS A 336 -73.23 -30.75 -5.49
CA LYS A 336 -74.36 -30.18 -6.25
C LYS A 336 -75.49 -31.18 -6.49
N ASP A 337 -75.24 -32.47 -6.27
CA ASP A 337 -76.18 -33.58 -6.45
C ASP A 337 -76.83 -34.05 -5.13
N GLU A 338 -76.56 -33.37 -4.00
CA GLU A 338 -77.31 -33.43 -2.72
C GLU A 338 -78.31 -32.27 -2.61
#